data_AF-A0AA42YVS1-F1
#
_entry.id   AF-A0AA42YVS1-F1
#
_cell.length_a   1.000
_cell.length_b   1.000
_cell.length_c   1.000
_cell.angle_alpha   90.00
_cell.angle_beta   90.00
_cell.angle_gamma   90.00
#
_symmetry.space_group_name_H-M   'P 1'
#
loop_
_entity.id
_entity.type
_entity.pdbx_description
1 polymer ?
#
loop_
_entity_poly.entity_id
_entity_poly.type
_entity_poly.pdbx_seq_one_letter_code
_entity_poly.pdbx_strand_id
1 'polypeptide(L)'
;MRIQTARDRLRPLPPHPLKTATRALNAMWRPESPLLAQLVVIRRCNLSCGYCNEYDDHSPPIPVEELFARVDHLADLGCLVLTLTGGEPFMHPNLDDVVARAVSHGMVVTAISNAYPITKGWTERMNDAGLSLLQVSVDNMEPNEVSQKSWSKIKKRLLVLKEHAKFKLNINAVLGSSPPAQTRHLIDEIRALGFYMTVGLLHDEQGQIDPGLIGDILPEFYEEMRALCNKSFFHRFGEGWEQRMLQGGTAPWRCRAGARYLYVDEFGKVAYCSQRRAEPGIPLLEYTRDDLKREYDRPKGCEDSCTIACVRRASSLDEWRPQRGPVATPKVSLPTV
;
A
#
# COMPACT_ATOMS: atom_id res chain seq x y z
N MET A 1 21.02 20.92 13.02
CA MET A 1 20.26 21.96 13.75
C MET A 1 19.18 22.52 12.83
N ARG A 2 17.98 22.77 13.36
CA ARG A 2 16.68 22.89 12.68
C ARG A 2 16.61 23.83 11.46
N ILE A 3 16.16 23.30 10.33
CA ILE A 3 15.27 24.02 9.40
C ILE A 3 14.10 23.08 9.03
N GLN A 4 13.26 22.77 10.02
CA GLN A 4 11.85 22.46 9.72
C GLN A 4 11.21 23.81 9.41
N THR A 5 11.05 24.11 8.13
CA THR A 5 10.39 25.35 7.70
C THR A 5 8.96 25.39 8.27
N ALA A 6 8.48 26.59 8.59
CA ALA A 6 7.15 26.82 9.18
C ALA A 6 5.97 26.23 8.38
N ARG A 7 6.18 25.76 7.14
CA ARG A 7 5.20 25.05 6.31
C ARG A 7 4.74 23.72 6.89
N ASP A 8 5.54 23.03 7.70
CA ASP A 8 5.18 21.70 8.26
C ASP A 8 4.12 21.74 9.38
N ARG A 9 3.73 22.92 9.88
CA ARG A 9 2.84 23.03 11.05
C ARG A 9 1.36 23.09 10.74
N LEU A 10 0.97 23.48 9.53
CA LEU A 10 -0.43 23.43 9.10
C LEU A 10 -0.58 22.19 8.23
N ARG A 11 -0.93 21.06 8.87
CA ARG A 11 -1.42 19.89 8.13
C ARG A 11 -2.67 20.36 7.37
N PRO A 12 -2.68 20.37 6.03
CA PRO A 12 -3.90 20.70 5.33
C PRO A 12 -4.95 19.69 5.78
N LEU A 13 -6.06 20.20 6.29
CA LEU A 13 -7.23 19.38 6.54
C LEU A 13 -7.62 18.70 5.22
N PRO A 14 -8.16 17.47 5.26
CA PRO A 14 -8.67 16.86 4.04
C PRO A 14 -9.67 17.81 3.36
N PRO A 15 -9.76 17.84 2.02
CA PRO A 15 -10.56 18.82 1.29
C PRO A 15 -12.04 18.88 1.73
N HIS A 16 -12.60 17.77 2.20
CA HIS A 16 -13.95 17.67 2.74
C HIS A 16 -13.94 17.14 4.19
N PRO A 17 -13.56 17.96 5.19
CA PRO A 17 -13.24 17.48 6.53
C PRO A 17 -14.42 16.85 7.27
N LEU A 18 -15.63 17.38 7.08
CA LEU A 18 -16.84 16.80 7.67
C LEU A 18 -17.16 15.42 7.08
N LYS A 19 -17.11 15.26 5.75
CA LYS A 19 -17.35 13.97 5.09
C LYS A 19 -16.31 12.93 5.52
N THR A 20 -15.03 13.32 5.56
CA THR A 20 -13.94 12.45 6.00
C THR A 20 -14.09 12.06 7.47
N ALA A 21 -14.48 13.00 8.35
CA ALA A 21 -14.74 12.70 9.76
C ALA A 21 -15.91 11.71 9.93
N THR A 22 -17.02 11.90 9.20
CA THR A 22 -18.14 10.95 9.21
C THR A 22 -17.73 9.57 8.73
N ARG A 23 -16.93 9.46 7.67
CA ARG A 23 -16.36 8.18 7.21
C ARG A 23 -15.46 7.55 8.26
N ALA A 24 -14.59 8.33 8.90
CA ALA A 24 -13.70 7.83 9.93
C ALA A 24 -14.47 7.30 11.14
N LEU A 25 -15.52 7.99 11.57
CA LEU A 25 -16.43 7.51 12.61
C LEU A 25 -17.12 6.21 12.17
N ASN A 26 -17.69 6.17 10.97
CA ASN A 26 -18.33 4.95 10.45
C ASN A 26 -17.34 3.78 10.41
N ALA A 27 -16.14 3.97 9.89
CA ALA A 27 -15.10 2.95 9.85
C ALA A 27 -14.66 2.52 11.27
N MET A 28 -14.66 3.43 12.24
CA MET A 28 -14.35 3.08 13.63
C MET A 28 -15.43 2.20 14.27
N TRP A 29 -16.71 2.47 14.00
CA TRP A 29 -17.84 1.83 14.70
C TRP A 29 -18.46 0.63 13.96
N ARG A 30 -18.41 0.63 12.62
CA ARG A 30 -19.03 -0.40 11.77
C ARG A 30 -17.96 -1.33 11.18
N PRO A 31 -17.90 -2.61 11.58
CA PRO A 31 -16.95 -3.57 11.01
C PRO A 31 -17.19 -3.79 9.50
N GLU A 32 -18.43 -3.62 9.03
CA GLU A 32 -18.85 -3.66 7.63
C GLU A 32 -18.63 -2.34 6.86
N SER A 33 -17.58 -1.59 7.22
CA SER A 33 -17.11 -0.43 6.45
C SER A 33 -15.61 -0.60 6.16
N PRO A 34 -15.19 -0.63 4.88
CA PRO A 34 -13.78 -0.79 4.54
C PRO A 34 -12.95 0.37 5.10
N LEU A 35 -11.86 0.03 5.79
CA LEU A 35 -10.87 1.03 6.19
C LEU A 35 -10.01 1.43 5.02
N LEU A 36 -9.59 0.46 4.22
CA LEU A 36 -8.67 0.64 3.10
C LEU A 36 -9.09 -0.24 1.93
N ALA A 37 -9.30 0.36 0.77
CA ALA A 37 -9.42 -0.34 -0.50
C ALA A 37 -8.20 -0.02 -1.38
N GLN A 38 -7.52 -1.04 -1.89
CA GLN A 38 -6.55 -0.90 -2.97
C GLN A 38 -7.28 -1.09 -4.30
N LEU A 39 -7.10 -0.16 -5.24
CA LEU A 39 -7.71 -0.22 -6.57
C LEU A 39 -6.61 -0.18 -7.63
N VAL A 40 -6.51 -1.26 -8.41
CA VAL A 40 -5.69 -1.31 -9.62
C VAL A 40 -6.35 -0.45 -10.68
N VAL A 41 -5.68 0.62 -11.10
CA VAL A 41 -6.20 1.54 -12.15
C VAL A 41 -5.65 1.23 -13.53
N ILE A 42 -4.53 0.49 -13.60
CA ILE A 42 -3.84 0.11 -14.84
C ILE A 42 -2.89 -1.05 -14.54
N ARG A 43 -2.78 -2.05 -15.43
CA ARG A 43 -1.72 -3.10 -15.33
C ARG A 43 -0.40 -2.68 -15.96
N ARG A 44 -0.43 -1.85 -17.00
CA ARG A 44 0.78 -1.43 -17.69
C ARG A 44 1.75 -0.73 -16.73
N CYS A 45 3.02 -1.13 -16.79
CA CYS A 45 4.13 -0.51 -16.08
C CYS A 45 5.25 -0.16 -17.04
N ASN A 46 6.00 0.90 -16.72
CA ASN A 46 7.21 1.29 -17.45
C ASN A 46 8.48 0.61 -16.93
N LEU A 47 8.35 -0.35 -16.00
CA LEU A 47 9.43 -1.12 -15.40
C LEU A 47 9.05 -2.61 -15.37
N SER A 48 10.06 -3.47 -15.31
CA SER A 48 9.90 -4.93 -15.29
C SER A 48 10.66 -5.58 -14.13
N CYS A 49 10.32 -5.20 -12.89
CA CYS A 49 11.03 -5.68 -11.69
C CYS A 49 10.80 -7.18 -11.49
N GLY A 50 11.87 -7.95 -11.21
CA GLY A 50 11.82 -9.42 -11.14
C GLY A 50 10.87 -9.98 -10.08
N TYR A 51 10.66 -9.28 -8.97
CA TYR A 51 9.75 -9.74 -7.90
C TYR A 51 8.27 -9.38 -8.15
N CYS A 52 7.96 -8.56 -9.16
CA CYS A 52 6.64 -7.98 -9.31
C CYS A 52 5.73 -8.86 -10.17
N ASN A 53 4.52 -9.13 -9.68
CA ASN A 53 3.51 -9.92 -10.38
C ASN A 53 2.22 -9.11 -10.67
N GLU A 54 2.30 -7.77 -10.60
CA GLU A 54 1.17 -6.82 -10.80
C GLU A 54 1.38 -5.92 -12.02
N TYR A 55 2.06 -6.42 -13.07
CA TYR A 55 2.28 -5.62 -14.27
C TYR A 55 2.26 -6.40 -15.58
N ASP A 56 2.14 -5.65 -16.67
CA ASP A 56 2.53 -6.00 -18.03
C ASP A 56 3.01 -4.72 -18.75
N ASP A 57 3.31 -4.81 -20.05
CA ASP A 57 3.78 -3.71 -20.90
C ASP A 57 2.77 -3.27 -21.98
N HIS A 58 1.65 -3.97 -22.11
CA HIS A 58 0.73 -3.84 -23.24
C HIS A 58 -0.72 -3.53 -22.86
N SER A 59 -1.15 -3.78 -21.63
CA SER A 59 -2.54 -3.55 -21.25
C SER A 59 -2.92 -2.07 -21.36
N PRO A 60 -4.11 -1.74 -21.90
CA PRO A 60 -4.57 -0.37 -21.90
C PRO A 60 -4.89 0.09 -20.46
N PRO A 61 -4.88 1.41 -20.20
CA PRO A 61 -5.50 1.97 -19.01
C PRO A 61 -6.97 1.54 -18.90
N ILE A 62 -7.47 1.30 -17.68
CA ILE A 62 -8.88 1.01 -17.44
C ILE A 62 -9.70 2.25 -17.82
N PRO A 63 -10.81 2.14 -18.57
CA PRO A 63 -11.62 3.30 -18.90
C PRO A 63 -12.02 4.10 -17.66
N VAL A 64 -11.88 5.43 -17.73
CA VAL A 64 -12.11 6.30 -16.55
C VAL A 64 -13.52 6.15 -15.98
N GLU A 65 -14.52 5.90 -16.82
CA GLU A 65 -15.91 5.74 -16.38
C GLU A 65 -16.12 4.46 -15.56
N GLU A 66 -15.38 3.39 -15.87
CA GLU A 66 -15.37 2.20 -15.02
C GLU A 66 -14.73 2.49 -13.67
N LEU A 67 -13.62 3.25 -13.66
CA LEU A 67 -12.97 3.65 -12.41
C LEU A 67 -13.88 4.54 -11.57
N PHE A 68 -14.65 5.44 -12.16
CA PHE A 68 -15.64 6.24 -11.44
C PHE A 68 -16.72 5.37 -10.81
N ALA A 69 -17.30 4.41 -11.57
CA ALA A 69 -18.29 3.49 -11.02
C ALA A 69 -17.71 2.68 -9.84
N ARG A 70 -16.47 2.20 -9.95
CA ARG A 70 -15.78 1.48 -8.87
C ARG A 70 -15.53 2.37 -7.65
N VAL A 71 -15.09 3.61 -7.85
CA VAL A 71 -14.85 4.59 -6.77
C VAL A 71 -16.15 4.96 -6.06
N ASP A 72 -17.22 5.20 -6.80
CA ASP A 72 -18.54 5.53 -6.27
C ASP A 72 -19.09 4.37 -5.43
N HIS A 73 -18.96 3.14 -5.93
CA HIS A 73 -19.42 1.97 -5.19
C HIS A 73 -18.62 1.73 -3.90
N LEU A 74 -17.29 1.90 -3.93
CA LEU A 74 -16.45 1.87 -2.72
C LEU A 74 -16.86 2.97 -1.73
N ALA A 75 -17.20 4.15 -2.24
CA ALA A 75 -17.69 5.25 -1.43
C ALA A 75 -19.00 4.88 -0.71
N ASP A 76 -19.94 4.22 -1.39
CA ASP A 76 -21.23 3.76 -0.87
C ASP A 76 -21.10 2.62 0.15
N LEU A 77 -20.12 1.74 -0.02
CA LEU A 77 -19.73 0.74 0.99
C LEU A 77 -19.15 1.39 2.26
N GLY A 78 -18.80 2.67 2.20
CA GLY A 78 -18.28 3.44 3.34
C GLY A 78 -16.75 3.40 3.44
N CYS A 79 -16.05 3.14 2.33
CA CYS A 79 -14.59 3.11 2.31
C CYS A 79 -14.00 4.42 2.85
N LEU A 80 -13.01 4.33 3.76
CA LEU A 80 -12.33 5.50 4.33
C LEU A 80 -11.11 5.91 3.50
N VAL A 81 -10.20 4.97 3.25
CA VAL A 81 -8.95 5.20 2.52
C VAL A 81 -8.99 4.46 1.19
N LEU A 82 -8.76 5.16 0.09
CA LEU A 82 -8.56 4.56 -1.23
C LEU A 82 -7.08 4.66 -1.60
N THR A 83 -6.43 3.54 -1.89
CA THR A 83 -5.07 3.49 -2.41
C THR A 83 -5.08 3.10 -3.88
N LEU A 84 -4.62 4.00 -4.75
CA LEU A 84 -4.49 3.75 -6.18
C LEU A 84 -3.14 3.05 -6.46
N THR A 85 -3.20 1.95 -7.20
CA THR A 85 -2.04 1.07 -7.50
C THR A 85 -2.20 0.44 -8.90
N GLY A 86 -1.36 -0.54 -9.22
CA GLY A 86 -1.41 -1.37 -10.42
C GLY A 86 -0.01 -1.74 -10.88
N GLY A 87 0.23 -1.62 -12.19
CA GLY A 87 1.57 -1.53 -12.75
C GLY A 87 2.22 -0.22 -12.31
N GLU A 88 2.13 0.81 -13.15
CA GLU A 88 2.45 2.18 -12.73
C GLU A 88 1.21 3.07 -12.87
N PRO A 89 0.51 3.41 -11.77
CA PRO A 89 -0.73 4.18 -11.83
C PRO A 89 -0.55 5.52 -12.52
N PHE A 90 0.66 6.11 -12.51
CA PHE A 90 0.88 7.44 -13.08
C PHE A 90 1.01 7.42 -14.61
N MET A 91 0.96 6.23 -15.22
CA MET A 91 0.77 6.06 -16.66
C MET A 91 -0.69 6.12 -17.09
N HIS A 92 -1.63 6.26 -16.15
CA HIS A 92 -3.05 6.43 -16.44
C HIS A 92 -3.34 7.92 -16.77
N PRO A 93 -3.93 8.23 -17.95
CA PRO A 93 -4.09 9.62 -18.42
C PRO A 93 -5.06 10.45 -17.56
N ASN A 94 -6.03 9.81 -16.93
CA ASN A 94 -7.08 10.46 -16.11
C ASN A 94 -6.96 10.16 -14.60
N LEU A 95 -5.74 9.91 -14.10
CA LEU A 95 -5.58 9.54 -12.69
C LEU A 95 -6.05 10.65 -11.73
N ASP A 96 -5.80 11.92 -12.07
CA ASP A 96 -6.24 13.10 -11.33
C ASP A 96 -7.76 13.16 -11.21
N ASP A 97 -8.48 12.82 -12.26
CA ASP A 97 -9.94 12.78 -12.24
C ASP A 97 -10.45 11.71 -11.26
N VAL A 98 -9.81 10.54 -11.23
CA VAL A 98 -10.13 9.45 -10.29
C VAL A 98 -9.85 9.86 -8.84
N VAL A 99 -8.71 10.53 -8.60
CA VAL A 99 -8.37 11.10 -7.28
C VAL A 99 -9.42 12.12 -6.86
N ALA A 100 -9.75 13.07 -7.73
CA ALA A 100 -10.74 14.13 -7.45
C ALA A 100 -12.13 13.54 -7.17
N ARG A 101 -12.56 12.52 -7.92
CA ARG A 101 -13.82 11.81 -7.69
C ARG A 101 -13.85 11.16 -6.30
N ALA A 102 -12.80 10.43 -5.93
CA ALA A 102 -12.70 9.79 -4.62
C ALA A 102 -12.65 10.81 -3.46
N VAL A 103 -11.91 11.90 -3.64
CA VAL A 103 -11.86 13.01 -2.68
C VAL A 103 -13.24 13.64 -2.50
N SER A 104 -14.01 13.85 -3.58
CA SER A 104 -15.35 14.46 -3.51
C SER A 104 -16.34 13.68 -2.64
N HIS A 105 -16.14 12.36 -2.53
CA HIS A 105 -16.87 11.45 -1.63
C HIS A 105 -16.43 11.55 -0.17
N GLY A 106 -15.34 12.26 0.12
CA GLY A 106 -14.74 12.41 1.45
C GLY A 106 -13.71 11.32 1.79
N MET A 107 -13.29 10.50 0.82
CA MET A 107 -12.25 9.49 1.04
C MET A 107 -10.87 10.15 1.17
N VAL A 108 -10.01 9.53 1.97
CA VAL A 108 -8.58 9.85 1.99
C VAL A 108 -7.92 9.08 0.86
N VAL A 109 -7.36 9.77 -0.13
CA VAL A 109 -6.79 9.12 -1.31
C VAL A 109 -5.27 9.05 -1.19
N THR A 110 -4.73 7.86 -1.39
CA THR A 110 -3.30 7.61 -1.43
C THR A 110 -2.92 6.92 -2.73
N ALA A 111 -1.65 6.97 -3.12
CA ALA A 111 -1.16 6.26 -4.29
C ALA A 111 0.22 5.64 -4.03
N ILE A 112 0.53 4.56 -4.74
CA ILE A 112 1.84 3.89 -4.73
C ILE A 112 2.44 4.02 -6.13
N SER A 113 3.67 4.50 -6.26
CA SER A 113 4.31 4.73 -7.56
C SER A 113 5.80 4.41 -7.53
N ASN A 114 6.34 3.99 -8.68
CA ASN A 114 7.77 3.92 -8.95
C ASN A 114 8.40 5.30 -9.22
N ALA A 115 7.58 6.35 -9.32
CA ALA A 115 7.93 7.75 -9.52
C ALA A 115 8.63 8.12 -10.84
N TYR A 116 8.86 7.20 -11.77
CA TYR A 116 9.48 7.52 -13.08
C TYR A 116 8.66 8.52 -13.92
N PRO A 117 7.31 8.48 -13.94
CA PRO A 117 6.52 9.44 -14.71
C PRO A 117 6.40 10.84 -14.07
N ILE A 118 6.94 11.04 -12.86
CA ILE A 118 6.69 12.27 -12.10
C ILE A 118 7.36 13.48 -12.75
N THR A 119 6.55 14.53 -12.90
CA THR A 119 6.94 15.86 -13.35
C THR A 119 6.36 16.91 -12.40
N LYS A 120 6.81 18.16 -12.52
CA LYS A 120 6.20 19.29 -11.79
C LYS A 120 4.71 19.42 -12.11
N GLY A 121 4.35 19.43 -13.39
CA GLY A 121 2.95 19.55 -13.83
C GLY A 121 2.08 18.37 -13.38
N TRP A 122 2.64 17.16 -13.25
CA TRP A 122 1.93 16.05 -12.64
C TRP A 122 1.69 16.27 -11.14
N THR A 123 2.71 16.76 -10.42
CA THR A 123 2.63 17.04 -8.98
C THR A 123 1.56 18.10 -8.68
N GLU A 124 1.49 19.14 -9.50
CA GLU A 124 0.49 20.20 -9.40
C GLU A 124 -0.93 19.66 -9.61
N ARG A 125 -1.17 18.84 -10.64
CA ARG A 125 -2.49 18.22 -10.85
C ARG A 125 -2.94 17.35 -9.69
N MET A 126 -2.02 16.59 -9.07
CA MET A 126 -2.35 15.78 -7.89
C MET A 126 -2.62 16.61 -6.63
N ASN A 127 -1.93 17.73 -6.48
CA ASN A 127 -2.24 18.69 -5.42
C ASN A 127 -3.67 19.22 -5.57
N ASP A 128 -4.05 19.58 -6.79
CA ASP A 128 -5.36 20.15 -7.10
C ASP A 128 -6.47 19.09 -6.99
N ALA A 129 -6.19 17.84 -7.37
CA ALA A 129 -7.09 16.71 -7.19
C ALA A 129 -7.29 16.32 -5.71
N GLY A 130 -6.41 16.75 -4.81
CA GLY A 130 -6.53 16.50 -3.37
C GLY A 130 -5.92 15.17 -2.89
N LEU A 131 -4.89 14.66 -3.59
CA LEU A 131 -4.13 13.50 -3.12
C LEU A 131 -3.66 13.73 -1.66
N SER A 132 -3.77 12.74 -0.79
CA SER A 132 -3.42 12.88 0.63
C SER A 132 -2.00 12.39 0.94
N LEU A 133 -1.59 11.29 0.30
CA LEU A 133 -0.26 10.69 0.47
C LEU A 133 0.19 9.97 -0.79
N LEU A 134 1.45 10.16 -1.16
CA LEU A 134 2.14 9.36 -2.16
C LEU A 134 3.23 8.52 -1.50
N GLN A 135 3.14 7.20 -1.66
CA GLN A 135 4.24 6.29 -1.39
C GLN A 135 5.07 6.09 -2.65
N VAL A 136 6.35 6.45 -2.61
CA VAL A 136 7.31 6.22 -3.69
C VAL A 136 8.17 5.01 -3.35
N SER A 137 8.23 4.04 -4.24
CA SER A 137 9.10 2.88 -4.09
C SER A 137 10.53 3.16 -4.58
N VAL A 138 11.52 2.97 -3.70
CA VAL A 138 12.95 3.08 -4.03
C VAL A 138 13.70 1.96 -3.32
N ASP A 139 14.18 1.00 -4.09
CA ASP A 139 14.64 -0.29 -3.60
C ASP A 139 16.16 -0.44 -3.65
N ASN A 140 16.84 0.33 -4.50
CA ASN A 140 18.29 0.27 -4.71
C ASN A 140 18.87 1.62 -5.14
N MET A 141 20.21 1.70 -5.12
CA MET A 141 20.93 2.88 -5.63
C MET A 141 20.88 2.93 -7.17
N GLU A 142 21.16 1.80 -7.81
CA GLU A 142 21.14 1.60 -9.26
C GLU A 142 20.21 0.43 -9.63
N PRO A 143 19.56 0.47 -10.82
CA PRO A 143 18.70 -0.61 -11.27
C PRO A 143 19.45 -1.94 -11.32
N ASN A 144 18.79 -3.01 -10.91
CA ASN A 144 19.29 -4.38 -11.00
C ASN A 144 18.18 -5.33 -11.45
N GLU A 145 18.49 -6.62 -11.55
CA GLU A 145 17.54 -7.66 -12.02
C GLU A 145 16.35 -7.83 -11.06
N VAL A 146 16.54 -7.62 -9.76
CA VAL A 146 15.48 -7.76 -8.75
C VAL A 146 14.53 -6.56 -8.81
N SER A 147 15.06 -5.34 -8.85
CA SER A 147 14.28 -4.10 -8.90
C SER A 147 14.91 -3.05 -9.79
N GLN A 148 14.09 -2.42 -10.63
CA GLN A 148 14.49 -1.25 -11.42
C GLN A 148 14.16 0.07 -10.71
N LYS A 149 13.58 0.01 -9.51
CA LYS A 149 13.13 1.18 -8.74
C LYS A 149 14.31 1.82 -8.01
N SER A 150 15.12 2.57 -8.75
CA SER A 150 16.43 3.05 -8.27
C SER A 150 16.49 4.54 -7.93
N TRP A 151 17.28 4.86 -6.92
CA TRP A 151 17.58 6.22 -6.50
C TRP A 151 18.18 7.06 -7.63
N SER A 152 19.15 6.51 -8.36
CA SER A 152 19.86 7.21 -9.44
C SER A 152 18.93 7.75 -10.52
N LYS A 153 17.83 7.04 -10.79
CA LYS A 153 16.87 7.40 -11.83
C LYS A 153 15.82 8.40 -11.34
N ILE A 154 15.45 8.38 -10.06
CA ILE A 154 14.35 9.20 -9.55
C ILE A 154 14.74 10.32 -8.58
N LYS A 155 16.00 10.43 -8.15
CA LYS A 155 16.45 11.48 -7.19
C LYS A 155 15.99 12.88 -7.59
N LYS A 156 16.14 13.26 -8.86
CA LYS A 156 15.67 14.57 -9.37
C LYS A 156 14.15 14.75 -9.25
N ARG A 157 13.37 13.69 -9.47
CA ARG A 157 11.91 13.70 -9.37
C ARG A 157 11.43 13.77 -7.91
N LEU A 158 12.16 13.12 -7.00
CA LEU A 158 11.92 13.26 -5.56
C LEU A 158 12.15 14.70 -5.09
N LEU A 159 13.17 15.39 -5.61
CA LEU A 159 13.37 16.81 -5.31
C LEU A 159 12.21 17.68 -5.82
N VAL A 160 11.69 17.40 -7.02
CA VAL A 160 10.47 18.05 -7.55
C VAL A 160 9.28 17.82 -6.60
N LEU A 161 9.06 16.59 -6.14
CA LEU A 161 8.01 16.30 -5.17
C LEU A 161 8.22 17.07 -3.86
N LYS A 162 9.45 17.09 -3.33
CA LYS A 162 9.77 17.79 -2.08
C LYS A 162 9.50 19.30 -2.17
N GLU A 163 9.72 19.90 -3.35
CA GLU A 163 9.49 21.32 -3.57
C GLU A 163 8.01 21.66 -3.80
N HIS A 164 7.28 20.81 -4.53
CA HIS A 164 5.95 21.17 -5.06
C HIS A 164 4.78 20.40 -4.43
N ALA A 165 4.99 19.24 -3.80
CA ALA A 165 3.89 18.46 -3.24
C ALA A 165 3.28 19.15 -2.02
N LYS A 166 1.94 19.27 -2.02
CA LYS A 166 1.11 19.67 -0.87
C LYS A 166 0.60 18.45 -0.10
N PHE A 167 0.78 17.25 -0.67
CA PHE A 167 0.45 15.95 -0.08
C PHE A 167 1.66 15.32 0.62
N LYS A 168 1.40 14.35 1.49
CA LYS A 168 2.48 13.66 2.23
C LYS A 168 3.27 12.74 1.31
N LEU A 169 4.56 12.64 1.56
CA LEU A 169 5.46 11.72 0.86
C LEU A 169 5.92 10.63 1.82
N ASN A 170 5.92 9.37 1.37
CA ASN A 170 6.59 8.26 2.04
C ASN A 170 7.51 7.55 1.05
N ILE A 171 8.79 7.39 1.38
CA ILE A 171 9.69 6.57 0.58
C ILE A 171 9.70 5.17 1.17
N ASN A 172 9.38 4.16 0.37
CA ASN A 172 9.43 2.77 0.80
C ASN A 172 10.53 2.00 0.07
N ALA A 173 11.43 1.38 0.83
CA ALA A 173 12.44 0.47 0.29
C ALA A 173 12.08 -0.99 0.62
N VAL A 174 12.17 -1.88 -0.37
CA VAL A 174 12.04 -3.32 -0.15
C VAL A 174 13.40 -3.90 0.26
N LEU A 175 13.49 -4.51 1.43
CA LEU A 175 14.68 -5.23 1.87
C LEU A 175 14.75 -6.58 1.16
N GLY A 176 15.90 -6.90 0.58
CA GLY A 176 16.15 -8.13 -0.18
C GLY A 176 16.43 -7.86 -1.65
N SER A 177 16.01 -6.70 -2.18
CA SER A 177 16.24 -6.29 -3.57
C SER A 177 17.62 -5.68 -3.84
N SER A 178 18.43 -5.49 -2.80
CA SER A 178 19.74 -4.84 -2.89
C SER A 178 20.67 -5.36 -1.80
N PRO A 179 22.00 -5.48 -2.06
CA PRO A 179 22.95 -5.86 -1.04
C PRO A 179 22.93 -4.92 0.18
N PRO A 180 23.18 -5.41 1.40
CA PRO A 180 23.06 -4.63 2.64
C PRO A 180 23.81 -3.29 2.62
N ALA A 181 25.04 -3.25 2.11
CA ALA A 181 25.83 -2.01 2.05
C ALA A 181 25.19 -0.94 1.15
N GLN A 182 24.62 -1.34 0.01
CA GLN A 182 23.91 -0.42 -0.87
C GLN A 182 22.59 0.05 -0.27
N THR A 183 21.87 -0.85 0.42
CA THR A 183 20.62 -0.51 1.10
C THR A 183 20.87 0.50 2.22
N ARG A 184 21.94 0.34 3.03
CA ARG A 184 22.35 1.34 4.04
C ARG A 184 22.62 2.70 3.41
N HIS A 185 23.41 2.72 2.32
CA HIS A 185 23.72 3.95 1.60
C HIS A 185 22.46 4.64 1.06
N LEU A 186 21.53 3.88 0.48
CA LEU A 186 20.26 4.39 0.00
C LEU A 186 19.45 5.07 1.13
N ILE A 187 19.33 4.39 2.28
CA ILE A 187 18.60 4.91 3.43
C ILE A 187 19.26 6.19 3.95
N ASP A 188 20.58 6.26 4.03
CA ASP A 188 21.28 7.45 4.47
C ASP A 188 21.07 8.64 3.52
N GLU A 189 21.07 8.42 2.20
CA GLU A 189 20.76 9.44 1.20
C GLU A 189 19.31 9.95 1.33
N ILE A 190 18.33 9.05 1.50
CA ILE A 190 16.91 9.40 1.70
C ILE A 190 16.75 10.24 2.98
N ARG A 191 17.41 9.84 4.06
CA ARG A 191 17.39 10.53 5.36
C ARG A 191 18.09 11.88 5.31
N ALA A 192 19.21 11.99 4.60
CA ALA A 192 19.91 13.25 4.39
C ALA A 192 19.02 14.27 3.65
N LEU A 193 18.17 13.81 2.74
CA LEU A 193 17.14 14.64 2.11
C LEU A 193 15.91 14.88 2.99
N GLY A 194 15.84 14.33 4.20
CA GLY A 194 14.76 14.58 5.16
C GLY A 194 13.42 13.99 4.76
N PHE A 195 13.40 12.97 3.89
CA PHE A 195 12.17 12.28 3.57
C PHE A 195 11.69 11.43 4.74
N TYR A 196 10.37 11.28 4.82
CA TYR A 196 9.76 10.23 5.60
C TYR A 196 9.93 8.88 4.88
N MET A 197 10.30 7.83 5.61
CA MET A 197 10.52 6.53 4.98
C MET A 197 10.09 5.32 5.81
N THR A 198 9.78 4.24 5.09
CA THR A 198 9.49 2.90 5.60
C THR A 198 10.32 1.85 4.87
N VAL A 199 10.44 0.68 5.47
CA VAL A 199 11.00 -0.51 4.84
C VAL A 199 9.94 -1.60 4.78
N GLY A 200 9.90 -2.32 3.66
CA GLY A 200 9.13 -3.53 3.47
C GLY A 200 10.06 -4.73 3.28
N LEU A 201 9.50 -5.93 3.29
CA LEU A 201 10.23 -7.17 3.03
C LEU A 201 9.97 -7.62 1.59
N LEU A 202 10.98 -8.19 0.94
CA LEU A 202 10.82 -8.85 -0.34
C LEU A 202 9.95 -10.09 -0.16
N HIS A 203 9.17 -10.42 -1.18
CA HIS A 203 8.34 -11.61 -1.18
C HIS A 203 8.58 -12.43 -2.44
N ASP A 204 8.44 -13.76 -2.31
CA ASP A 204 8.45 -14.70 -3.43
C ASP A 204 7.10 -14.71 -4.18
N GLU A 205 6.99 -15.57 -5.19
CA GLU A 205 5.77 -15.73 -6.01
C GLU A 205 4.56 -16.24 -5.21
N GLN A 206 4.79 -16.90 -4.08
CA GLN A 206 3.76 -17.38 -3.15
C GLN A 206 3.42 -16.33 -2.08
N GLY A 207 4.07 -15.16 -2.14
CA GLY A 207 3.90 -14.08 -1.19
C GLY A 207 4.53 -14.34 0.18
N GLN A 208 5.45 -15.30 0.32
CA GLN A 208 6.23 -15.49 1.55
C GLN A 208 7.46 -14.59 1.57
N ILE A 209 8.03 -14.33 2.75
CA ILE A 209 9.23 -13.48 2.87
C ILE A 209 10.39 -14.17 2.16
N ASP A 210 11.00 -13.46 1.21
CA ASP A 210 12.22 -13.87 0.53
C ASP A 210 13.40 -13.05 1.09
N PRO A 211 14.44 -13.67 1.65
CA PRO A 211 15.62 -12.96 2.12
C PRO A 211 16.41 -12.26 0.99
N GLY A 212 16.23 -12.70 -0.26
CA GLY A 212 16.86 -12.12 -1.44
C GLY A 212 18.37 -11.95 -1.27
N LEU A 213 18.87 -10.78 -1.67
CA LEU A 213 20.29 -10.42 -1.61
C LEU A 213 20.82 -10.14 -0.19
N ILE A 214 19.98 -10.24 0.83
CA ILE A 214 20.38 -10.05 2.23
C ILE A 214 20.72 -11.40 2.88
N GLY A 215 20.05 -12.48 2.49
CA GLY A 215 20.29 -13.81 3.03
C GLY A 215 20.00 -13.91 4.54
N ASP A 216 20.82 -14.68 5.24
CA ASP A 216 20.59 -15.08 6.64
C ASP A 216 20.57 -13.93 7.65
N ILE A 217 21.13 -12.76 7.29
CA ILE A 217 21.16 -11.59 8.19
C ILE A 217 19.89 -10.75 8.12
N LEU A 218 18.86 -11.18 7.36
CA LEU A 218 17.62 -10.42 7.21
C LEU A 218 16.97 -10.04 8.54
N PRO A 219 16.88 -10.91 9.58
CA PRO A 219 16.27 -10.54 10.84
C PRO A 219 16.95 -9.35 11.54
N GLU A 220 18.27 -9.39 11.70
CA GLU A 220 19.03 -8.31 12.34
C GLU A 220 19.04 -7.06 11.47
N PHE A 221 19.15 -7.23 10.16
CA PHE A 221 19.17 -6.14 9.21
C PHE A 221 17.82 -5.41 9.13
N TYR A 222 16.70 -6.15 9.17
CA TYR A 222 15.37 -5.54 9.23
C TYR A 222 15.22 -4.65 10.46
N GLU A 223 15.69 -5.10 11.63
CA GLU A 223 15.65 -4.30 12.86
C GLU A 223 16.52 -3.06 12.78
N GLU A 224 17.74 -3.19 12.24
CA GLU A 224 18.63 -2.06 11.97
C GLU A 224 17.93 -1.02 11.08
N MET A 225 17.41 -1.44 9.92
CA MET A 225 16.80 -0.53 8.94
C MET A 225 15.50 0.08 9.48
N ARG A 226 14.70 -0.69 10.22
CA ARG A 226 13.48 -0.21 10.88
C ARG A 226 13.77 0.87 11.92
N ALA A 227 14.83 0.73 12.70
CA ALA A 227 15.23 1.72 13.70
C ALA A 227 15.68 3.05 13.08
N LEU A 228 16.26 3.02 11.87
CA LEU A 228 16.66 4.20 11.12
C LEU A 228 15.48 4.95 10.48
N CYS A 229 14.36 4.26 10.24
CA CYS A 229 13.16 4.84 9.65
C CYS A 229 12.46 5.81 10.62
N ASN A 230 12.19 7.04 10.19
CA ASN A 230 11.55 8.09 10.98
C ASN A 230 10.01 7.93 11.05
N LYS A 231 9.51 6.73 11.38
CA LYS A 231 8.09 6.34 11.29
C LYS A 231 7.18 7.20 12.17
N SER A 232 6.06 7.65 11.60
CA SER A 232 5.01 8.37 12.29
C SER A 232 4.22 7.40 13.16
N PHE A 233 3.57 7.92 14.22
CA PHE A 233 2.76 7.09 15.12
C PHE A 233 1.77 6.19 14.37
N PHE A 234 1.09 6.72 13.34
CA PHE A 234 0.14 5.95 12.51
C PHE A 234 0.78 4.80 11.73
N HIS A 235 2.04 4.93 11.30
CA HIS A 235 2.71 3.84 10.58
C HIS A 235 3.27 2.77 11.52
N ARG A 236 3.48 3.10 12.79
CA ARG A 236 3.86 2.14 13.84
C ARG A 236 2.69 1.25 14.28
N PHE A 237 1.46 1.63 13.96
CA PHE A 237 0.28 0.84 14.26
C PHE A 237 0.23 -0.42 13.38
N GLY A 238 -0.01 -1.58 14.01
CA GLY A 238 -0.03 -2.88 13.33
C GLY A 238 1.35 -3.42 12.93
N GLU A 239 2.43 -2.96 13.55
CA GLU A 239 3.79 -3.51 13.39
C GLU A 239 4.15 -4.54 14.49
N GLY A 240 5.27 -5.23 14.33
CA GLY A 240 5.84 -6.16 15.31
C GLY A 240 5.55 -7.63 15.00
N TRP A 241 4.66 -7.90 14.05
CA TRP A 241 4.47 -9.24 13.50
C TRP A 241 5.63 -9.63 12.57
N GLU A 242 6.32 -8.65 11.96
CA GLU A 242 7.45 -8.89 11.06
C GLU A 242 8.59 -9.60 11.80
N GLN A 243 8.92 -9.14 13.01
CA GLN A 243 9.92 -9.78 13.87
C GLN A 243 9.57 -11.23 14.20
N ARG A 244 8.32 -11.49 14.60
CA ARG A 244 7.85 -12.85 14.90
C ARG A 244 7.93 -13.75 13.67
N MET A 245 7.59 -13.21 12.50
CA MET A 245 7.68 -13.93 11.24
C MET A 245 9.14 -14.26 10.87
N LEU A 246 10.03 -13.28 10.98
CA LEU A 246 11.46 -13.45 10.68
C LEU A 246 12.16 -14.43 11.63
N GLN A 247 11.74 -14.50 12.90
CA GLN A 247 12.34 -15.38 13.92
C GLN A 247 11.73 -16.77 13.97
N GLY A 248 10.40 -16.87 13.79
CA GLY A 248 9.65 -18.11 14.06
C GLY A 248 8.86 -18.66 12.87
N GLY A 249 8.90 -18.00 11.70
CA GLY A 249 8.16 -18.41 10.51
C GLY A 249 6.63 -18.29 10.63
N THR A 250 6.13 -17.76 11.74
CA THR A 250 4.69 -17.60 11.99
C THR A 250 4.40 -16.38 12.86
N ALA A 251 3.29 -15.70 12.56
CA ALA A 251 2.73 -14.62 13.37
C ALA A 251 1.19 -14.67 13.33
N PRO A 252 0.57 -15.58 14.11
CA PRO A 252 -0.88 -15.77 14.14
C PRO A 252 -1.64 -14.47 14.43
N TRP A 253 -2.78 -14.29 13.77
CA TRP A 253 -3.62 -13.09 13.85
C TRP A 253 -5.00 -13.36 13.23
N ARG A 254 -5.85 -12.31 13.18
CA ARG A 254 -7.21 -12.38 12.65
C ARG A 254 -7.34 -11.51 11.40
N CYS A 255 -7.37 -12.14 10.23
CA CYS A 255 -7.47 -11.44 8.95
C CYS A 255 -8.89 -10.93 8.69
N ARG A 256 -9.03 -9.63 8.40
CA ARG A 256 -10.31 -8.98 8.04
C ARG A 256 -10.37 -8.58 6.56
N ALA A 257 -9.56 -9.22 5.72
CA ALA A 257 -9.61 -9.05 4.28
C ALA A 257 -10.99 -9.42 3.71
N GLY A 258 -11.43 -8.71 2.68
CA GLY A 258 -12.79 -8.79 2.17
C GLY A 258 -13.80 -7.97 2.99
N ALA A 259 -13.40 -7.35 4.10
CA ALA A 259 -14.26 -6.47 4.88
C ALA A 259 -13.58 -5.13 5.19
N ARG A 260 -12.54 -5.16 6.03
CA ARG A 260 -11.79 -3.97 6.46
C ARG A 260 -10.73 -3.56 5.46
N TYR A 261 -10.23 -4.54 4.72
CA TYR A 261 -9.31 -4.36 3.62
C TYR A 261 -9.91 -4.99 2.35
N LEU A 262 -9.95 -4.24 1.26
CA LEU A 262 -10.34 -4.74 -0.05
C LEU A 262 -9.16 -4.57 -1.02
N TYR A 263 -8.90 -5.57 -1.85
CA TYR A 263 -8.08 -5.43 -3.06
C TYR A 263 -9.00 -5.55 -4.26
N VAL A 264 -8.98 -4.57 -5.16
CA VAL A 264 -9.78 -4.56 -6.37
C VAL A 264 -8.84 -4.60 -7.56
N ASP A 265 -8.88 -5.72 -8.30
CA ASP A 265 -8.01 -5.97 -9.44
C ASP A 265 -8.41 -5.13 -10.68
N GLU A 266 -7.64 -5.28 -11.75
CA GLU A 266 -7.85 -4.58 -13.01
C GLU A 266 -9.22 -4.88 -13.65
N PHE A 267 -9.76 -6.07 -13.40
CA PHE A 267 -11.07 -6.51 -13.89
C PHE A 267 -12.22 -6.07 -12.99
N GLY A 268 -11.92 -5.34 -11.91
CA GLY A 268 -12.91 -4.87 -10.96
C GLY A 268 -13.40 -5.94 -10.00
N LYS A 269 -12.66 -7.05 -9.82
CA LYS A 269 -13.00 -8.10 -8.85
C LYS A 269 -12.41 -7.78 -7.48
N VAL A 270 -13.22 -7.99 -6.45
CA VAL A 270 -12.80 -7.91 -5.06
C VAL A 270 -12.08 -9.20 -4.67
N ALA A 271 -10.87 -9.02 -4.17
CA ALA A 271 -10.01 -10.04 -3.60
C ALA A 271 -9.63 -9.71 -2.15
N TYR A 272 -9.11 -10.70 -1.43
CA TYR A 272 -8.60 -10.52 -0.07
C TYR A 272 -7.35 -9.66 -0.05
N CYS A 273 -6.40 -9.93 -0.95
CA CYS A 273 -5.16 -9.16 -1.06
C CYS A 273 -4.43 -9.45 -2.37
N SER A 274 -3.30 -8.76 -2.57
CA SER A 274 -2.40 -8.96 -3.70
C SER A 274 -1.93 -10.40 -3.88
N GLN A 275 -1.84 -11.21 -2.81
CA GLN A 275 -1.42 -12.61 -2.88
C GLN A 275 -2.58 -13.63 -2.92
N ARG A 276 -3.83 -13.16 -2.78
CA ARG A 276 -5.03 -14.01 -2.80
C ARG A 276 -6.08 -13.40 -3.72
N ARG A 277 -5.71 -13.19 -5.00
CA ARG A 277 -6.53 -12.48 -6.00
C ARG A 277 -7.78 -13.23 -6.46
N ALA A 278 -7.81 -14.55 -6.28
CA ALA A 278 -8.95 -15.37 -6.71
C ALA A 278 -10.12 -15.39 -5.71
N GLU A 279 -9.91 -14.95 -4.46
CA GLU A 279 -10.93 -15.05 -3.40
C GLU A 279 -11.17 -13.67 -2.76
N PRO A 280 -12.43 -13.22 -2.57
CA PRO A 280 -13.66 -13.93 -2.93
C PRO A 280 -13.95 -13.93 -4.44
N GLY A 281 -13.28 -13.08 -5.24
CA GLY A 281 -13.40 -13.06 -6.70
C GLY A 281 -14.74 -12.49 -7.21
N ILE A 282 -15.43 -11.71 -6.37
CA ILE A 282 -16.75 -11.15 -6.67
C ILE A 282 -16.58 -9.79 -7.35
N PRO A 283 -17.30 -9.47 -8.44
CA PRO A 283 -17.27 -8.13 -9.05
C PRO A 283 -17.60 -7.05 -8.02
N LEU A 284 -16.81 -5.97 -7.98
CA LEU A 284 -16.96 -4.88 -7.01
C LEU A 284 -18.36 -4.27 -7.06
N LEU A 285 -18.91 -4.05 -8.26
CA LEU A 285 -20.23 -3.44 -8.42
C LEU A 285 -21.38 -4.35 -7.94
N GLU A 286 -21.11 -5.64 -7.73
CA GLU A 286 -22.04 -6.60 -7.12
C GLU A 286 -21.75 -6.81 -5.62
N TYR A 287 -20.63 -6.28 -5.12
CA TYR A 287 -20.17 -6.51 -3.75
C TYR A 287 -20.99 -5.68 -2.76
N THR A 288 -21.64 -6.33 -1.80
CA THR A 288 -22.60 -5.70 -0.89
C THR A 288 -22.08 -5.57 0.54
N ARG A 289 -22.85 -4.88 1.39
CA ARG A 289 -22.58 -4.85 2.84
C ARG A 289 -22.72 -6.22 3.50
N ASP A 290 -23.51 -7.13 2.93
CA ASP A 290 -23.64 -8.49 3.48
C ASP A 290 -22.44 -9.35 3.11
N ASP A 291 -21.81 -9.09 1.96
CA ASP A 291 -20.49 -9.66 1.64
C ASP A 291 -19.43 -9.18 2.63
N LEU A 292 -19.38 -7.88 2.94
CA LEU A 292 -18.47 -7.32 3.95
C LEU A 292 -18.66 -8.01 5.32
N LYS A 293 -19.91 -8.19 5.78
CA LYS A 293 -20.21 -8.87 7.05
C LYS A 293 -19.75 -10.33 7.02
N ARG A 294 -20.05 -11.06 5.94
CA ARG A 294 -19.63 -12.45 5.76
C ARG A 294 -18.11 -12.57 5.80
N GLU A 295 -17.42 -11.73 5.04
CA GLU A 295 -15.96 -11.80 4.91
C GLU A 295 -15.21 -11.26 6.14
N TYR A 296 -15.84 -10.43 6.96
CA TYR A 296 -15.28 -9.99 8.24
C TYR A 296 -15.03 -11.16 9.19
N ASP A 297 -15.98 -12.10 9.23
CA ASP A 297 -15.96 -13.24 10.15
C ASP A 297 -15.26 -14.47 9.55
N ARG A 298 -15.22 -14.58 8.22
CA ARG A 298 -14.60 -15.73 7.53
C ARG A 298 -13.06 -15.76 7.68
N PRO A 299 -12.46 -16.81 8.26
CA PRO A 299 -11.01 -16.99 8.20
C PRO A 299 -10.54 -17.35 6.78
N LYS A 300 -9.31 -16.96 6.44
CA LYS A 300 -8.73 -17.05 5.09
C LYS A 300 -7.81 -18.26 4.91
N GLY A 301 -7.38 -18.88 6.00
CA GLY A 301 -6.54 -20.09 6.03
C GLY A 301 -5.08 -19.82 5.66
N CYS A 302 -4.60 -18.59 5.81
CA CYS A 302 -3.20 -18.20 5.60
C CYS A 302 -2.71 -17.22 6.67
N GLU A 303 -3.44 -17.07 7.77
CA GLU A 303 -3.19 -16.07 8.80
C GLU A 303 -1.82 -16.27 9.45
N ASP A 304 -1.50 -17.50 9.84
CA ASP A 304 -0.28 -17.83 10.58
C ASP A 304 0.99 -17.40 9.83
N SER A 305 1.06 -17.66 8.53
CA SER A 305 2.20 -17.28 7.68
C SER A 305 1.98 -15.99 6.88
N CYS A 306 0.95 -15.19 7.19
CA CYS A 306 0.66 -14.01 6.38
C CYS A 306 1.75 -12.93 6.51
N THR A 307 2.22 -12.41 5.39
CA THR A 307 3.30 -11.41 5.30
C THR A 307 2.79 -10.04 4.79
N ILE A 308 1.49 -9.91 4.53
CA ILE A 308 0.94 -8.76 3.80
C ILE A 308 0.60 -7.61 4.75
N ALA A 309 1.55 -6.66 4.86
CA ALA A 309 1.50 -5.52 5.78
C ALA A 309 0.21 -4.69 5.65
N CYS A 310 -0.28 -4.43 4.44
CA CYS A 310 -1.45 -3.57 4.24
C CYS A 310 -2.72 -4.18 4.86
N VAL A 311 -2.91 -5.48 4.69
CA VAL A 311 -4.06 -6.22 5.24
C VAL A 311 -3.95 -6.34 6.75
N ARG A 312 -2.75 -6.65 7.26
CA ARG A 312 -2.46 -6.70 8.70
C ARG A 312 -2.77 -5.38 9.38
N ARG A 313 -2.26 -4.27 8.82
CA ARG A 313 -2.51 -2.92 9.36
C ARG A 313 -3.99 -2.56 9.35
N ALA A 314 -4.69 -2.76 8.23
CA ALA A 314 -6.12 -2.46 8.16
C ALA A 314 -6.94 -3.30 9.16
N SER A 315 -6.62 -4.58 9.32
CA SER A 315 -7.34 -5.45 10.26
C SER A 315 -7.00 -5.18 11.73
N SER A 316 -5.79 -4.69 12.02
CA SER A 316 -5.32 -4.48 13.40
C SER A 316 -6.17 -3.47 14.18
N LEU A 317 -6.90 -2.59 13.49
CA LEU A 317 -7.86 -1.66 14.10
C LEU A 317 -9.07 -2.38 14.73
N ASP A 318 -9.29 -3.65 14.39
CA ASP A 318 -10.42 -4.47 14.84
C ASP A 318 -9.97 -5.67 15.68
N GLU A 319 -8.71 -5.72 16.11
CA GLU A 319 -8.20 -6.82 16.97
C GLU A 319 -8.94 -6.94 18.31
N TRP A 320 -9.49 -5.82 18.79
CA TRP A 320 -10.32 -5.79 20.00
C TRP A 320 -11.74 -6.37 19.78
N ARG A 321 -12.16 -6.55 18.52
CA ARG A 321 -13.44 -7.16 18.17
C ARG A 321 -13.27 -8.67 17.93
N PRO A 322 -14.23 -9.51 18.35
CA PRO A 322 -14.19 -10.93 18.04
C PRO A 322 -14.25 -11.18 16.53
N GLN A 323 -13.66 -12.28 16.07
CA GLN A 323 -13.91 -12.86 14.75
C GLN A 323 -14.70 -14.13 14.99
N ARG A 324 -15.93 -14.19 14.47
CA ARG A 324 -16.81 -15.35 14.65
C ARG A 324 -16.53 -16.35 13.54
N GLY A 325 -16.46 -17.63 13.85
CA GLY A 325 -16.33 -18.68 12.85
C GLY A 325 -15.38 -19.80 13.29
N PRO A 326 -15.52 -21.00 12.70
CA PRO A 326 -14.56 -22.07 12.94
C PRO A 326 -13.20 -21.66 12.39
N VAL A 327 -12.12 -21.92 13.12
CA VAL A 327 -10.74 -21.73 12.63
C VAL A 327 -10.59 -22.51 11.32
N ALA A 328 -10.31 -21.84 10.21
CA ALA A 328 -10.09 -22.53 8.95
C ALA A 328 -8.78 -23.33 9.02
N THR A 329 -8.79 -24.55 8.51
CA THR A 329 -7.56 -25.29 8.22
C THR A 329 -6.72 -24.49 7.22
N PRO A 330 -5.39 -24.38 7.43
CA PRO A 330 -4.51 -23.70 6.49
C PRO A 330 -4.70 -24.27 5.07
N LYS A 331 -5.03 -23.40 4.10
CA LYS A 331 -5.14 -23.79 2.68
C LYS A 331 -3.80 -23.76 1.95
N VAL A 332 -2.81 -23.08 2.53
CA VAL A 332 -1.46 -23.01 1.99
C VAL A 332 -0.64 -24.07 2.72
N SER A 333 -0.27 -25.12 2.00
CA SER A 333 0.81 -26.01 2.44
C SER A 333 2.07 -25.18 2.57
N LEU A 334 2.60 -25.03 3.78
CA LEU A 334 3.97 -24.56 3.96
C LEU A 334 4.89 -25.49 3.14
N PRO A 335 5.84 -24.96 2.34
CA PRO A 335 6.88 -25.81 1.79
C PRO A 335 7.56 -26.52 2.96
N THR A 336 7.60 -27.85 2.92
CA THR A 336 8.43 -28.64 3.81
C THR A 336 9.89 -28.23 3.58
N VAL A 337 10.52 -27.73 4.64
CA VAL A 337 11.93 -27.29 4.71
C VAL A 337 12.88 -28.32 4.12
#